data_AF-A0A522E933-F1
#
_entry.id   AF-A0A522E933-F1
#
_cell.length_a   1.000
_cell.length_b   1.000
_cell.length_c   1.000
_cell.angle_alpha   90.00
_cell.angle_beta   90.00
_cell.angle_gamma   90.00
#
_symmetry.space_group_name_H-M   'P 1'
#
loop_
_entity.id
_entity.type
_entity.pdbx_description
1 polymer ?
#
loop_
_entity_poly.entity_id
_entity_poly.type
_entity_poly.pdbx_seq_one_letter_code
_entity_poly.pdbx_strand_id
1 'polypeptide(L)'
;MADKFHDQEFVEYIIRGIVNHPDDVRTERIVDERGVLITLHINPEDMGYVIGRQGQTARAVRTLLKIVGAKENARVNLKIYEPEGSRRPRREDRDEAPREEFRGSDDDTSVDDLGI
;
A
#
# COMPACT_ATOMS: atom_id res chain seq x y z
N MET A 1 24.17 12.95 -22.25
CA MET A 1 22.69 12.93 -22.39
C MET A 1 22.25 11.66 -21.69
N ALA A 2 21.33 11.74 -20.72
CA ALA A 2 20.82 10.53 -20.07
C ALA A 2 20.11 9.69 -21.15
N ASP A 3 20.52 8.44 -21.30
CA ASP A 3 19.80 7.49 -22.14
C ASP A 3 18.38 7.38 -21.58
N LYS A 4 17.42 7.89 -22.33
CA LYS A 4 16.01 7.91 -21.92
C LYS A 4 15.40 6.59 -22.32
N PHE A 5 15.16 5.74 -21.33
CA PHE A 5 14.51 4.46 -21.57
C PHE A 5 12.99 4.64 -21.53
N HIS A 6 12.29 4.03 -22.48
CA HIS A 6 10.84 4.18 -22.66
C HIS A 6 10.05 3.69 -21.43
N ASP A 7 10.53 2.64 -20.75
CA ASP A 7 9.97 2.12 -19.51
C ASP A 7 10.05 3.15 -18.37
N GLN A 8 11.21 3.82 -18.24
CA GLN A 8 11.45 4.84 -17.23
C GLN A 8 10.58 6.08 -17.44
N GLU A 9 10.56 6.63 -18.66
CA GLU A 9 9.73 7.80 -18.99
C GLU A 9 8.23 7.52 -18.79
N PHE A 10 7.80 6.29 -19.08
CA PHE A 10 6.42 5.87 -18.86
C PHE A 10 6.03 5.88 -17.36
N VAL A 11 6.91 5.41 -16.48
CA VAL A 11 6.66 5.50 -15.02
C VAL A 11 6.59 6.95 -14.58
N GLU A 12 7.57 7.77 -14.96
CA GLU A 12 7.60 9.17 -14.54
C GLU A 12 6.36 9.92 -15.02
N TYR A 13 5.93 9.70 -16.27
CA TYR A 13 4.73 10.31 -16.81
C TYR A 13 3.48 9.95 -16.01
N ILE A 14 3.27 8.68 -15.70
CA ILE A 14 2.10 8.23 -14.93
C ILE A 14 2.13 8.82 -13.52
N ILE A 15 3.27 8.71 -12.83
CA ILE A 15 3.37 9.10 -11.43
C ILE A 15 3.23 10.62 -11.29
N ARG A 16 3.87 11.41 -12.16
CA ARG A 16 3.71 12.88 -12.18
C ARG A 16 2.26 13.31 -12.36
N GLY A 17 1.43 12.52 -13.04
CA GLY A 17 0.00 12.80 -13.19
C GLY A 17 -0.88 12.44 -11.99
N ILE A 18 -0.34 11.72 -10.99
CA ILE A 18 -1.10 11.22 -9.82
C ILE A 18 -0.73 11.98 -8.54
N VAL A 19 0.49 12.52 -8.46
CA VAL A 19 1.05 13.13 -7.25
C VAL A 19 0.83 14.64 -7.20
N ASN A 20 0.95 15.23 -6.00
CA ASN A 20 0.89 16.69 -5.84
C ASN A 20 2.24 17.36 -6.04
N HIS A 21 3.36 16.64 -5.82
CA HIS A 21 4.72 17.13 -6.02
C HIS A 21 5.38 16.44 -7.22
N PRO A 22 5.06 16.81 -8.47
CA PRO A 22 5.61 16.17 -9.67
C PRO A 22 7.11 16.41 -9.84
N ASP A 23 7.66 17.46 -9.23
CA ASP A 23 9.09 17.81 -9.30
C ASP A 23 9.97 16.91 -8.42
N ASP A 24 9.38 16.28 -7.40
CA ASP A 24 10.04 15.35 -6.49
C ASP A 24 10.03 13.90 -7.03
N VAL A 25 9.39 13.67 -8.17
CA VAL A 25 9.36 12.35 -8.83
C VAL A 25 10.68 12.10 -9.54
N ARG A 26 11.43 11.12 -9.04
CA ARG A 26 12.69 10.66 -9.65
C ARG A 26 12.69 9.16 -9.77
N THR A 27 13.24 8.65 -10.87
CA THR A 27 13.40 7.21 -11.07
C THR A 27 14.86 6.84 -11.27
N GLU A 28 15.25 5.71 -10.70
CA GLU A 28 16.55 5.09 -10.89
C GLU A 28 16.35 3.74 -11.60
N ARG A 29 17.18 3.45 -12.60
CA ARG A 29 17.11 2.22 -13.40
C ARG A 29 18.39 1.41 -13.22
N ILE A 30 18.24 0.18 -12.76
CA ILE A 30 19.34 -0.78 -12.57
C ILE A 30 19.06 -1.98 -13.46
N VAL A 31 20.06 -2.41 -14.23
CA VAL A 31 19.96 -3.57 -15.13
C VAL A 31 20.82 -4.70 -14.58
N ASP A 32 20.19 -5.84 -14.33
CA ASP A 32 20.83 -7.06 -13.85
C ASP A 32 20.60 -8.21 -14.83
N GLU A 33 21.23 -9.36 -14.60
CA GLU A 33 21.05 -10.60 -15.38
C GLU A 33 19.59 -11.09 -15.42
N ARG A 34 18.78 -10.70 -14.43
CA ARG A 34 17.38 -11.14 -14.29
C ARG A 34 16.37 -10.16 -14.90
N GLY A 35 16.80 -8.98 -15.33
CA GLY A 35 15.93 -7.94 -15.89
C GLY A 35 16.28 -6.53 -15.42
N VAL A 36 15.29 -5.65 -15.42
CA VAL A 36 15.39 -4.23 -15.12
C VAL A 36 14.65 -3.94 -13.82
N LEU A 37 15.33 -3.31 -12.86
CA LEU A 37 14.72 -2.78 -11.65
C LEU A 37 14.60 -1.26 -11.78
N ILE A 38 13.38 -0.75 -11.70
CA ILE A 38 13.08 0.67 -11.60
C ILE A 38 12.75 0.98 -10.14
N THR A 39 13.55 1.85 -9.53
CA THR A 39 13.30 2.39 -8.19
C THR A 39 12.68 3.78 -8.33
N LEU A 40 11.48 3.96 -7.80
CA LEU A 40 10.74 5.21 -7.78
C LEU A 40 10.98 5.93 -6.46
N HIS A 41 11.54 7.13 -6.53
CA HIS A 41 11.66 8.08 -5.43
C HIS A 41 10.58 9.15 -5.60
N ILE A 42 9.83 9.38 -4.53
CA ILE A 42 8.74 10.36 -4.47
C ILE A 42 8.73 11.05 -3.11
N ASN A 43 8.04 12.18 -3.05
CA ASN A 43 7.75 12.86 -1.80
C ASN A 43 6.95 11.93 -0.85
N PRO A 44 7.28 11.85 0.45
CA PRO A 44 6.53 11.05 1.42
C PRO A 44 5.03 11.36 1.48
N GLU A 45 4.63 12.61 1.26
CA GLU A 45 3.22 13.02 1.26
C GLU A 45 2.44 12.42 0.09
N ASP A 46 3.13 12.10 -1.01
CA ASP A 46 2.52 11.54 -2.21
C ASP A 46 2.47 10.01 -2.22
N MET A 47 3.11 9.37 -1.24
CA MET A 47 3.13 7.90 -1.10
C MET A 47 1.72 7.29 -1.05
N GLY A 48 0.79 7.97 -0.37
CA GLY A 48 -0.59 7.52 -0.26
C GLY A 48 -1.32 7.46 -1.62
N TYR A 49 -1.05 8.42 -2.50
CA TYR A 49 -1.65 8.47 -3.83
C TYR A 49 -1.06 7.39 -4.76
N VAL A 50 0.25 7.18 -4.69
CA VAL A 50 0.95 6.19 -5.55
C VAL A 50 0.68 4.75 -5.13
N ILE A 51 0.66 4.45 -3.82
CA ILE A 51 0.28 3.12 -3.34
C ILE A 51 -1.21 2.90 -3.63
N GLY A 52 -2.05 3.89 -3.32
CA GLY A 52 -3.49 3.80 -3.42
C GLY A 52 -4.12 2.84 -2.41
N ARG A 53 -5.45 2.79 -2.38
CA ARG A 53 -6.19 1.92 -1.44
C ARG A 53 -5.81 0.45 -1.67
N GLN A 54 -5.35 -0.24 -0.63
CA GLN A 54 -4.89 -1.64 -0.68
C GLN A 54 -3.77 -1.91 -1.72
N GLY A 55 -3.01 -0.88 -2.12
CA GLY A 55 -1.97 -1.04 -3.14
C GLY A 55 -2.48 -1.15 -4.57
N GLN A 56 -3.76 -0.83 -4.84
CA GLN A 56 -4.38 -1.01 -6.16
C GLN A 56 -3.68 -0.19 -7.25
N THR A 57 -3.36 1.08 -6.97
CA THR A 57 -2.65 1.96 -7.91
C THR A 57 -1.27 1.40 -8.24
N ALA A 58 -0.46 1.08 -7.22
CA ALA A 58 0.87 0.49 -7.43
C ALA A 58 0.82 -0.85 -8.18
N ARG A 59 -0.20 -1.69 -7.95
CA ARG A 59 -0.42 -2.94 -8.70
C ARG A 59 -0.74 -2.67 -10.17
N ALA A 60 -1.59 -1.69 -10.46
CA ALA A 60 -1.93 -1.32 -11.83
C ALA A 60 -0.70 -0.83 -12.60
N VAL A 61 0.09 0.08 -12.00
CA VAL A 61 1.34 0.58 -12.61
C VAL A 61 2.32 -0.56 -12.87
N ARG A 62 2.48 -1.50 -11.92
CA ARG A 62 3.32 -2.69 -12.12
C ARG A 62 2.86 -3.56 -13.28
N THR A 63 1.56 -3.74 -13.46
CA THR A 63 1.01 -4.51 -14.59
C THR A 63 1.31 -3.82 -15.91
N LEU A 64 1.13 -2.50 -15.98
CA LEU A 64 1.45 -1.73 -17.18
C LEU A 64 2.95 -1.84 -17.52
N LEU A 65 3.83 -1.73 -16.52
CA LEU A 65 5.28 -1.88 -16.73
C LEU A 65 5.67 -3.26 -17.23
N LYS A 66 5.01 -4.33 -16.77
CA LYS A 66 5.24 -5.68 -17.30
C LYS A 66 4.90 -5.76 -18.79
N ILE A 67 3.82 -5.11 -19.23
CA ILE A 67 3.41 -5.10 -20.63
C ILE A 67 4.39 -4.28 -21.47
N VAL A 68 4.81 -3.11 -20.99
CA VAL A 68 5.81 -2.26 -21.66
C VAL A 68 7.15 -2.98 -21.76
N GLY A 69 7.65 -3.56 -20.65
CA GLY A 69 8.89 -4.33 -20.64
C GLY A 69 8.85 -5.58 -21.53
N ALA A 70 7.72 -6.29 -21.58
CA ALA A 70 7.57 -7.47 -22.42
C ALA A 70 7.73 -7.16 -23.91
N LYS A 71 7.34 -5.96 -24.38
CA LYS A 71 7.56 -5.53 -25.76
C LYS A 71 9.05 -5.42 -26.11
N GLU A 72 9.87 -5.02 -25.14
CA GLU A 72 11.32 -4.87 -25.26
C GLU A 72 12.08 -6.15 -24.86
N ASN A 73 11.40 -7.29 -24.71
CA ASN A 73 11.94 -8.55 -24.17
C ASN A 73 12.65 -8.41 -22.81
N ALA A 74 12.29 -7.39 -22.03
CA ALA A 74 12.88 -7.10 -20.73
C ALA A 74 11.88 -7.35 -19.59
N ARG A 75 12.34 -8.00 -18.52
CA ARG A 75 11.54 -8.13 -17.29
C ARG A 75 11.72 -6.88 -16.43
N VAL A 76 10.71 -6.02 -16.41
CA VAL A 76 10.75 -4.76 -15.65
C VAL A 76 10.01 -4.91 -14.31
N ASN A 77 10.68 -4.55 -13.21
CA ASN A 77 10.13 -4.55 -11.86
C ASN A 77 10.15 -3.13 -11.27
N LEU A 78 9.09 -2.77 -10.53
CA LEU A 78 8.98 -1.47 -9.85
C LEU A 78 9.10 -1.61 -8.33
N LYS A 79 10.09 -0.92 -7.76
CA LYS A 79 10.25 -0.69 -6.32
C LYS A 79 9.94 0.75 -6.01
N ILE A 80 9.17 1.00 -4.96
CA ILE A 80 8.92 2.35 -4.46
C ILE A 80 9.85 2.54 -3.26
N TYR A 81 10.65 3.59 -3.27
CA TYR A 81 11.56 3.94 -2.18
C TYR A 81 10.77 4.64 -1.08
N GLU A 82 10.70 3.99 0.08
CA GLU A 82 10.12 4.56 1.28
C GLU A 82 11.28 5.11 2.14
N PRO A 83 11.41 6.43 2.34
CA PRO A 83 12.35 6.95 3.30
C PRO A 83 11.94 6.48 4.70
N GLU A 84 12.93 6.04 5.50
CA GLU A 84 12.71 5.51 6.85
C GLU A 84 11.88 6.49 7.69
N GLY A 85 10.76 6.02 8.25
CA GLY A 85 9.86 6.82 9.10
C GLY A 85 8.38 6.83 8.71
N SER A 86 8.01 6.27 7.56
CA SER A 86 6.62 6.32 7.04
C SER A 86 5.67 5.26 7.63
N ARG A 87 6.18 4.35 8.46
CA ARG A 87 5.33 3.46 9.28
C ARG A 87 4.63 4.28 10.34
N ARG A 88 3.44 4.80 10.02
CA ARG A 88 2.44 5.03 11.07
C ARG A 88 2.32 3.72 11.84
N PRO A 89 2.45 3.72 13.18
CA PRO A 89 2.23 2.51 13.94
C PRO A 89 0.88 1.96 13.52
N ARG A 90 0.88 0.67 13.16
CA ARG A 90 -0.35 -0.11 13.04
C ARG A 90 -1.14 0.25 14.29
N ARG A 91 -2.36 0.77 14.11
CA ARG A 91 -3.31 0.84 15.23
C ARG A 91 -3.48 -0.60 15.64
N GLU A 92 -2.70 -1.04 16.63
CA GLU A 92 -3.01 -2.22 17.40
C GLU A 92 -4.37 -1.93 18.01
N ASP A 93 -5.28 -2.81 17.63
CA ASP A 93 -6.69 -2.65 17.84
C ASP A 93 -6.98 -2.40 19.33
N ARG A 94 -7.88 -1.45 19.55
CA ARG A 94 -8.43 -1.06 20.84
C ARG A 94 -9.41 -2.13 21.33
N ASP A 95 -8.97 -3.38 21.36
CA ASP A 95 -9.75 -4.51 21.89
C ASP A 95 -9.45 -4.69 23.38
N GLU A 96 -9.71 -3.67 24.19
CA GLU A 96 -9.95 -3.87 25.62
C GLU A 96 -10.84 -2.74 26.14
N ALA A 97 -12.13 -2.82 25.81
CA ALA A 97 -13.15 -2.15 26.60
C ALA A 97 -13.44 -3.04 27.83
N PRO A 98 -13.29 -2.54 29.07
CA PRO A 98 -13.71 -3.29 30.25
C PRO A 98 -15.23 -3.53 30.18
N ARG A 99 -15.66 -4.79 30.29
CA ARG A 99 -17.07 -5.10 30.46
C ARG A 99 -17.47 -4.68 31.87
N GLU A 100 -18.26 -3.61 32.00
CA GLU A 100 -18.89 -3.25 33.27
C GLU A 100 -19.83 -4.36 33.72
N GLU A 101 -19.61 -4.82 34.95
CA GLU A 101 -20.43 -5.78 35.68
C GLU A 101 -21.81 -5.18 35.96
N PHE A 102 -22.85 -5.64 35.25
CA PHE A 102 -24.22 -5.36 35.68
C PHE A 102 -24.58 -6.29 36.84
N ARG A 103 -24.37 -5.76 38.05
CA ARG A 103 -24.94 -6.29 39.30
C ARG A 103 -26.38 -5.76 39.39
N GLY A 104 -27.34 -6.63 39.14
CA GLY A 104 -28.77 -6.36 39.34
C GLY A 104 -29.41 -7.59 39.94
N SER A 105 -29.46 -7.60 41.27
CA SER A 105 -30.25 -8.53 42.06
C SER A 105 -31.73 -8.15 42.02
N ASP A 106 -32.55 -9.15 42.37
CA ASP A 106 -33.86 -9.07 43.01
C ASP A 106 -35.01 -9.66 42.17
N ASP A 107 -35.35 -10.87 42.60
CA ASP A 107 -36.70 -11.34 42.95
C ASP A 107 -37.87 -11.00 42.01
N ASP A 108 -38.47 -12.04 41.43
CA ASP A 108 -39.85 -12.42 41.81
C ASP A 108 -40.20 -13.83 41.29
N THR A 109 -40.62 -14.71 42.22
CA THR A 109 -41.63 -15.80 42.17
C THR A 109 -41.76 -16.72 40.93
N SER A 110 -42.15 -18.00 41.02
CA SER A 110 -42.69 -18.87 42.06
C SER A 110 -42.73 -20.30 41.48
N VAL A 111 -42.38 -21.27 42.33
CA VAL A 111 -42.92 -22.64 42.46
C VAL A 111 -43.41 -23.35 41.19
N ASP A 112 -42.77 -24.46 40.84
CA ASP A 112 -43.53 -25.68 40.53
C ASP A 112 -42.75 -26.93 40.94
N ASP A 113 -43.25 -27.52 42.02
CA ASP A 113 -42.96 -28.79 42.62
C ASP A 113 -43.96 -29.79 42.02
N LEU A 114 -43.51 -30.69 41.15
CA LEU A 114 -44.28 -31.87 40.74
C LEU A 114 -43.37 -33.08 40.67
N GLY A 115 -43.03 -33.59 41.86
CA GLY A 115 -42.75 -35.00 42.07
C GLY A 115 -44.01 -35.71 42.58
N ILE A 116 -44.91 -36.10 41.66
CA ILE A 116 -45.82 -37.26 41.77
C ILE A 116 -45.95 -37.89 40.39
#